data_AF-A0A7X1NPH1-F1
#
_entry.id   AF-A0A7X1NPH1-F1
#
_cell.length_a   1.000
_cell.length_b   1.000
_cell.length_c   1.000
_cell.angle_alpha   90.00
_cell.angle_beta   90.00
_cell.angle_gamma   90.00
#
_symmetry.space_group_name_H-M   'P 1'
#
loop_
_entity.id
_entity.type
_entity.pdbx_description
1 polymer ?
#
loop_
_entity_poly.entity_id
_entity_poly.type
_entity_poly.pdbx_seq_one_letter_code
_entity_poly.pdbx_strand_id
1 'polypeptide(L)'
;MRSLWLDTAPPIPSDALQEKSAFDSVVVGAGLTGLTTALLLARAGHRVAVLEARTTGAVTTGNTTAKLSLLQGTSMSTILQHHDAELARAYVTGNREGQSWLLRFCDEHGIAYETRDAVDYATTDTGARRLVAEHEACTTAGLATELGNAATLPFPVRKTLRLKDQAQFHPLEVLAGLAAEFRRHGGVLVEGVRVRGVVKSDSPDVELATSAGPVTASNVVLATGIPILDRGGYFAVLQPMRSYCVALTVEDDVPEDMYLSTDSPTRSLRTALVDGTNYLIVGGNGHKVGHSSNTRAKVDDLTRWAQEYFPTARRAYAWSAQDYTPAASVPYVGKVPAGGGHIYAATGYNKWGMTNAVAASLALAGEILGGNMPWADTLYRTKVSPADALQTAQANAVVGMELVTGWLSGLAKSGTSTPGEGEGRVIREGARPIGICTVDGVQHRVFAVCPHLKGILSWNDAERSWDCPLHGSRFTADGTLLEGPSTSDLATTRR
;
A
#
# COMPACT_ATOMS: atom_id res chain seq x y z
N MET A 1 15.17 -8.32 3.89
CA MET A 1 14.03 -9.04 3.30
C MET A 1 14.05 -8.86 1.79
N ARG A 2 13.52 -9.81 1.02
CA ARG A 2 13.55 -9.84 -0.46
C ARG A 2 12.17 -10.23 -0.98
N SER A 3 11.58 -9.38 -1.81
CA SER A 3 10.31 -9.63 -2.49
C SER A 3 10.52 -10.53 -3.70
N LEU A 4 9.67 -11.54 -3.88
CA LEU A 4 9.66 -12.38 -5.10
C LEU A 4 9.54 -11.49 -6.35
N TRP A 5 8.64 -10.51 -6.30
CA TRP A 5 8.29 -9.71 -7.47
C TRP A 5 9.36 -8.72 -7.89
N LEU A 6 10.07 -8.13 -6.93
CA LEU A 6 11.16 -7.19 -7.23
C LEU A 6 12.43 -7.93 -7.68
N ASP A 7 12.67 -9.13 -7.16
CA ASP A 7 13.82 -9.96 -7.53
C ASP A 7 13.70 -10.56 -8.94
N THR A 8 12.46 -10.76 -9.40
CA THR A 8 12.13 -11.35 -10.71
C THR A 8 11.47 -10.33 -11.66
N ALA A 9 11.58 -9.05 -11.33
CA ALA A 9 11.01 -7.98 -12.14
C ALA A 9 11.70 -7.88 -13.52
N PRO A 10 10.95 -7.71 -14.61
CA PRO A 10 11.54 -7.27 -15.87
C PRO A 10 12.14 -5.85 -15.69
N PRO A 11 13.18 -5.49 -16.46
CA PRO A 11 13.73 -4.14 -16.43
C PRO A 11 12.69 -3.08 -16.82
N ILE A 12 12.56 -2.03 -16.01
CA ILE A 12 11.73 -0.86 -16.30
C ILE A 12 12.68 0.33 -16.48
N PRO A 13 12.89 0.83 -17.71
CA PRO A 13 13.82 1.92 -17.95
C PRO A 13 13.33 3.24 -17.32
N SER A 14 14.24 3.94 -16.64
CA SER A 14 14.07 5.35 -16.25
C SER A 14 14.62 6.26 -17.32
N ASP A 15 13.96 7.40 -17.50
CA ASP A 15 14.39 8.52 -18.31
C ASP A 15 15.17 9.55 -17.46
N ALA A 16 15.76 10.55 -18.11
CA ALA A 16 16.40 11.69 -17.45
C ALA A 16 15.44 12.88 -17.36
N LEU A 17 15.44 13.57 -16.22
CA LEU A 17 14.71 14.83 -16.08
C LEU A 17 15.47 15.97 -16.77
N GLN A 18 14.83 16.65 -17.73
CA GLN A 18 15.42 17.82 -18.36
C GLN A 18 15.28 19.07 -17.47
N GLU A 19 16.27 19.96 -17.51
CA GLU A 19 16.24 21.21 -16.76
C GLU A 19 15.04 22.08 -17.20
N LYS A 20 14.32 22.65 -16.23
CA LYS A 20 13.16 23.55 -16.44
C LYS A 20 12.00 22.90 -17.25
N SER A 21 11.76 21.62 -17.03
CA SER A 21 10.64 20.91 -17.66
C SER A 21 9.29 21.41 -17.12
N ALA A 22 8.40 21.79 -18.04
CA ALA A 22 7.01 22.13 -17.75
C ALA A 22 6.08 21.08 -18.38
N PHE A 23 5.19 20.51 -17.56
CA PHE A 23 4.28 19.44 -17.95
C PHE A 23 2.82 19.87 -17.80
N ASP A 24 1.92 19.23 -18.52
CA ASP A 24 0.48 19.46 -18.32
C ASP A 24 0.01 18.71 -17.05
N SER A 25 0.69 17.60 -16.72
CA SER A 25 0.46 16.84 -15.50
C SER A 25 1.75 16.21 -14.97
N VAL A 26 1.99 16.30 -13.67
CA VAL A 26 3.03 15.52 -12.97
C VAL A 26 2.36 14.54 -12.02
N VAL A 27 2.72 13.27 -12.13
CA VAL A 27 2.28 12.20 -11.24
C VAL A 27 3.44 11.84 -10.30
N VAL A 28 3.18 11.87 -9.00
CA VAL A 28 4.18 11.59 -7.96
C VAL A 28 3.99 10.16 -7.45
N GLY A 29 4.97 9.30 -7.72
CA GLY A 29 4.97 7.87 -7.41
C GLY A 29 4.73 6.98 -8.63
N ALA A 30 5.63 6.02 -8.87
CA ALA A 30 5.54 5.05 -9.97
C ALA A 30 5.03 3.68 -9.50
N GLY A 31 3.96 3.69 -8.70
CA GLY A 31 3.16 2.49 -8.39
C GLY A 31 2.04 2.28 -9.41
N LEU A 32 1.19 1.29 -9.17
CA LEU A 32 0.06 0.95 -10.07
C LEU A 32 -0.87 2.15 -10.32
N THR A 33 -1.25 2.90 -9.28
CA THR A 33 -2.06 4.14 -9.44
C THR A 33 -1.34 5.18 -10.27
N GLY A 34 -0.04 5.39 -10.02
CA GLY A 34 0.71 6.45 -10.67
C GLY A 34 0.86 6.20 -12.16
N LEU A 35 1.37 5.01 -12.53
CA LEU A 35 1.59 4.64 -13.92
C LEU A 35 0.28 4.51 -14.71
N THR A 36 -0.78 3.97 -14.10
CA THR A 36 -2.10 3.89 -14.77
C THR A 36 -2.65 5.29 -15.04
N THR A 37 -2.60 6.20 -14.05
CA THR A 37 -3.06 7.59 -14.23
C THR A 37 -2.24 8.30 -15.32
N ALA A 38 -0.92 8.15 -15.27
CA ALA A 38 -0.01 8.80 -16.21
C ALA A 38 -0.24 8.32 -17.64
N LEU A 39 -0.43 7.01 -17.83
CA LEU A 39 -0.75 6.41 -19.13
C LEU A 39 -2.07 6.95 -19.69
N LEU A 40 -3.13 7.01 -18.88
CA LEU A 40 -4.43 7.51 -19.32
C LEU A 40 -4.35 8.98 -19.78
N LEU A 41 -3.63 9.82 -19.05
CA LEU A 41 -3.39 11.21 -19.41
C LEU A 41 -2.53 11.35 -20.68
N ALA A 42 -1.46 10.56 -20.80
CA ALA A 42 -0.60 10.56 -21.99
C ALA A 42 -1.33 10.06 -23.25
N ARG A 43 -2.20 9.04 -23.13
CA ARG A 43 -3.08 8.58 -24.22
C ARG A 43 -4.01 9.69 -24.71
N ALA A 44 -4.41 10.61 -23.82
CA ALA A 44 -5.21 11.79 -24.16
C ALA A 44 -4.38 12.98 -24.70
N GLY A 45 -3.06 12.82 -24.86
CA GLY A 45 -2.17 13.82 -25.44
C GLY A 45 -1.59 14.83 -24.43
N HIS A 46 -1.80 14.65 -23.12
CA HIS A 46 -1.10 15.45 -22.12
C HIS A 46 0.40 15.15 -22.16
N ARG A 47 1.22 16.18 -21.96
CA ARG A 47 2.64 16.02 -21.62
C ARG A 47 2.74 15.67 -20.15
N VAL A 48 3.15 14.44 -19.86
CA VAL A 48 3.11 13.88 -18.49
C VAL A 48 4.49 13.43 -18.05
N ALA A 49 4.83 13.76 -16.80
CA ALA A 49 5.96 13.15 -16.10
C ALA A 49 5.51 12.34 -14.88
N VAL A 50 6.16 11.21 -14.65
CA VAL A 50 6.08 10.42 -13.42
C VAL A 50 7.38 10.58 -12.66
N LEU A 51 7.31 11.05 -11.42
CA LEU A 51 8.48 11.22 -10.54
C LEU A 51 8.43 10.20 -9.40
N GLU A 52 9.39 9.28 -9.37
CA GLU A 52 9.52 8.24 -8.36
C GLU A 52 10.77 8.47 -7.51
N ALA A 53 10.61 8.45 -6.19
CA ALA A 53 11.69 8.73 -5.24
C ALA A 53 12.72 7.59 -5.16
N ARG A 54 12.32 6.37 -5.51
CA ARG A 54 13.13 5.15 -5.50
C ARG A 54 13.18 4.58 -6.91
N THR A 55 12.65 3.37 -7.09
CA THR A 55 12.46 2.67 -8.35
C THR A 55 10.99 2.35 -8.54
N THR A 56 10.59 2.09 -9.77
CA THR A 56 9.22 1.75 -10.14
C THR A 56 8.73 0.55 -9.34
N GLY A 57 7.56 0.69 -8.71
CA GLY A 57 6.97 -0.35 -7.86
C GLY A 57 7.69 -0.63 -6.53
N ALA A 58 8.68 0.16 -6.10
CA ALA A 58 9.54 -0.17 -4.94
C ALA A 58 8.82 -0.43 -3.61
N VAL A 59 7.61 0.12 -3.42
CA VAL A 59 6.83 0.01 -2.17
C VAL A 59 5.69 -0.99 -2.32
N THR A 60 4.44 -0.64 -1.98
CA THR A 60 3.28 -1.52 -1.93
C THR A 60 3.07 -2.37 -3.18
N THR A 61 3.19 -1.82 -4.40
CA THR A 61 2.96 -2.61 -5.64
C THR A 61 3.97 -3.74 -5.82
N GLY A 62 5.25 -3.52 -5.59
CA GLY A 62 6.27 -4.57 -5.65
C GLY A 62 6.31 -5.48 -4.42
N ASN A 63 5.47 -5.23 -3.41
CA ASN A 63 5.43 -5.97 -2.16
C ASN A 63 4.01 -6.53 -1.83
N THR A 64 3.07 -6.49 -2.78
CA THR A 64 1.72 -7.03 -2.60
C THR A 64 1.67 -8.56 -2.69
N THR A 65 0.52 -9.18 -2.43
CA THR A 65 0.21 -10.54 -2.91
C THR A 65 -0.34 -10.52 -4.34
N ALA A 66 -0.65 -9.35 -4.92
CA ALA A 66 -1.14 -9.21 -6.30
C ALA A 66 -2.43 -10.00 -6.60
N LYS A 67 -3.37 -10.00 -5.65
CA LYS A 67 -4.74 -10.49 -5.86
C LYS A 67 -5.58 -9.38 -6.51
N LEU A 68 -6.13 -9.63 -7.69
CA LEU A 68 -7.08 -8.76 -8.38
C LEU A 68 -8.49 -9.28 -8.16
N SER A 69 -9.09 -8.88 -7.03
CA SER A 69 -10.35 -9.45 -6.55
C SER A 69 -11.34 -8.38 -6.08
N LEU A 70 -12.62 -8.63 -6.33
CA LEU A 70 -13.75 -7.88 -5.78
C LEU A 70 -14.27 -8.49 -4.46
N LEU A 71 -13.90 -9.74 -4.15
CA LEU A 71 -14.09 -10.33 -2.82
C LEU A 71 -12.86 -10.01 -1.97
N GLN A 72 -13.08 -9.27 -0.88
CA GLN A 72 -12.05 -8.46 -0.24
C GLN A 72 -11.99 -8.73 1.28
N GLY A 73 -12.17 -9.97 1.71
CA GLY A 73 -12.35 -10.29 3.13
C GLY A 73 -13.72 -9.81 3.59
N THR A 74 -13.78 -9.14 4.73
CA THR A 74 -15.05 -8.61 5.29
C THR A 74 -15.32 -7.15 4.89
N SER A 75 -14.79 -6.71 3.75
CA SER A 75 -14.83 -5.29 3.37
C SER A 75 -16.23 -4.80 3.05
N MET A 76 -17.08 -5.59 2.40
CA MET A 76 -18.40 -5.13 1.97
C MET A 76 -19.33 -4.91 3.17
N SER A 77 -19.35 -5.84 4.13
CA SER A 77 -20.11 -5.67 5.37
C SER A 77 -19.59 -4.49 6.20
N THR A 78 -18.29 -4.22 6.18
CA THR A 78 -17.71 -3.03 6.84
C THR A 78 -18.14 -1.74 6.13
N ILE A 79 -18.14 -1.71 4.79
CA ILE A 79 -18.62 -0.55 4.02
C ILE A 79 -20.09 -0.26 4.34
N LEU A 80 -20.96 -1.28 4.34
CA LEU A 80 -22.39 -1.11 4.65
C LEU A 80 -22.69 -0.75 6.11
N GLN A 81 -21.74 -0.90 7.03
CA GLN A 81 -21.88 -0.37 8.39
C GLN A 81 -21.69 1.15 8.44
N HIS A 82 -20.95 1.72 7.48
CA HIS A 82 -20.59 3.13 7.44
C HIS A 82 -21.38 3.92 6.40
N HIS A 83 -21.79 3.25 5.32
CA HIS A 83 -22.37 3.84 4.13
C HIS A 83 -23.63 3.09 3.70
N ASP A 84 -24.40 3.74 2.84
CA ASP A 84 -25.59 3.12 2.25
C ASP A 84 -25.26 2.12 1.13
N ALA A 85 -26.30 1.42 0.69
CA ALA A 85 -26.20 0.44 -0.38
C ALA A 85 -25.86 1.07 -1.75
N GLU A 86 -26.12 2.36 -1.95
CA GLU A 86 -25.78 3.05 -3.20
C GLU A 86 -24.27 3.22 -3.32
N LEU A 87 -23.62 3.71 -2.26
CA LEU A 87 -22.17 3.83 -2.19
C LEU A 87 -21.50 2.45 -2.26
N ALA A 88 -22.04 1.43 -1.59
CA ALA A 88 -21.52 0.06 -1.70
C ALA A 88 -21.57 -0.47 -3.15
N ARG A 89 -22.66 -0.23 -3.89
CA ARG A 89 -22.76 -0.58 -5.32
C ARG A 89 -21.79 0.24 -6.18
N ALA A 90 -21.59 1.51 -5.86
CA ALA A 90 -20.62 2.36 -6.55
C ALA A 90 -19.18 1.85 -6.35
N TYR A 91 -18.85 1.40 -5.13
CA TYR A 91 -17.57 0.75 -4.81
C TYR A 91 -17.36 -0.51 -5.65
N VAL A 92 -18.35 -1.40 -5.72
CA VAL A 92 -18.31 -2.61 -6.55
C VAL A 92 -18.14 -2.26 -8.03
N THR A 93 -18.89 -1.28 -8.52
CA THR A 93 -18.86 -0.86 -9.94
C THR A 93 -17.47 -0.34 -10.32
N GLY A 94 -16.90 0.59 -9.53
CA GLY A 94 -15.56 1.11 -9.78
C GLY A 94 -14.48 0.03 -9.72
N ASN A 95 -14.54 -0.88 -8.73
CA ASN A 95 -13.58 -1.99 -8.64
C ASN A 95 -13.71 -2.98 -9.80
N ARG A 96 -14.93 -3.25 -10.29
CA ARG A 96 -15.19 -4.08 -11.46
C ARG A 96 -14.64 -3.44 -12.74
N GLU A 97 -14.84 -2.14 -12.92
CA GLU A 97 -14.26 -1.40 -14.04
C GLU A 97 -12.73 -1.41 -13.98
N GLY A 98 -12.15 -1.19 -12.80
CA GLY A 98 -10.70 -1.27 -12.59
C GLY A 98 -10.12 -2.65 -12.91
N GLN A 99 -10.73 -3.73 -12.42
CA GLN A 99 -10.36 -5.10 -12.77
C GLN A 99 -10.46 -5.33 -14.28
N SER A 100 -11.60 -4.97 -14.88
CA SER A 100 -11.84 -5.20 -16.31
C SER A 100 -10.87 -4.43 -17.19
N TRP A 101 -10.54 -3.18 -16.83
CA TRP A 101 -9.55 -2.38 -17.53
C TRP A 101 -8.17 -3.03 -17.47
N LEU A 102 -7.77 -3.52 -16.30
CA LEU A 102 -6.45 -4.12 -16.12
C LEU A 102 -6.30 -5.44 -16.87
N LEU A 103 -7.33 -6.29 -16.87
CA LEU A 103 -7.33 -7.55 -17.61
C LEU A 103 -7.26 -7.30 -19.13
N ARG A 104 -8.06 -6.35 -19.65
CA ARG A 104 -7.94 -5.93 -21.06
C ARG A 104 -6.57 -5.39 -21.39
N PHE A 105 -5.99 -4.58 -20.50
CA PHE A 105 -4.63 -4.09 -20.67
C PHE A 105 -3.61 -5.23 -20.76
N CYS A 106 -3.76 -6.26 -19.91
CA CYS A 106 -2.91 -7.44 -19.96
C CYS A 106 -3.07 -8.21 -21.28
N ASP A 107 -4.31 -8.44 -21.73
CA ASP A 107 -4.60 -9.09 -23.01
C ASP A 107 -3.97 -8.34 -24.20
N GLU A 108 -4.13 -7.01 -24.24
CA GLU A 108 -3.61 -6.13 -25.30
C GLU A 108 -2.07 -6.11 -25.37
N HIS A 109 -1.40 -6.32 -24.23
CA HIS A 109 0.06 -6.26 -24.13
C HIS A 109 0.72 -7.63 -23.98
N GLY A 110 -0.06 -8.72 -24.06
CA GLY A 110 0.45 -10.08 -23.89
C GLY A 110 1.04 -10.36 -22.51
N ILE A 111 0.54 -9.71 -21.47
CA ILE A 111 0.97 -9.91 -20.09
C ILE A 111 0.15 -11.06 -19.50
N ALA A 112 0.85 -12.08 -18.99
CA ALA A 112 0.19 -13.26 -18.46
C ALA A 112 -0.52 -12.94 -17.14
N TYR A 113 -1.74 -13.48 -16.99
CA TYR A 113 -2.45 -13.56 -15.73
C TYR A 113 -3.18 -14.89 -15.63
N GLU A 114 -3.55 -15.25 -14.42
CA GLU A 114 -4.28 -16.47 -14.13
C GLU A 114 -5.66 -16.13 -13.60
N THR A 115 -6.70 -16.68 -14.24
CA THR A 115 -8.06 -16.64 -13.69
C THR A 115 -8.16 -17.65 -12.55
N ARG A 116 -8.64 -17.20 -11.39
CA ARG A 116 -8.81 -17.98 -10.15
C ARG A 116 -10.03 -17.51 -9.40
N ASP A 117 -10.61 -18.37 -8.57
CA ASP A 117 -11.63 -17.90 -7.63
C ASP A 117 -10.95 -17.15 -6.47
N ALA A 118 -11.65 -16.14 -5.94
CA ALA A 118 -11.34 -15.60 -4.62
C ALA A 118 -12.20 -16.32 -3.58
N VAL A 119 -11.56 -16.80 -2.51
CA VAL A 119 -12.22 -17.58 -1.46
C VAL A 119 -11.85 -17.03 -0.09
N ASP A 120 -12.79 -16.35 0.55
CA ASP A 120 -12.67 -16.04 1.96
C ASP A 120 -13.06 -17.25 2.80
N TYR A 121 -12.30 -17.56 3.85
CA TYR A 121 -12.56 -18.73 4.69
C TYR A 121 -12.55 -18.40 6.18
N ALA A 122 -13.19 -19.27 6.95
CA ALA A 122 -13.22 -19.20 8.40
C ALA A 122 -12.91 -20.56 9.03
N THR A 123 -12.09 -20.57 10.08
CA THR A 123 -11.77 -21.75 10.89
C THR A 123 -12.52 -21.75 12.23
N THR A 124 -13.12 -20.62 12.61
CA THR A 124 -13.94 -20.48 13.83
C THR A 124 -15.41 -20.21 13.52
N ASP A 125 -16.30 -20.47 14.49
CA ASP A 125 -17.74 -20.16 14.36
C ASP A 125 -18.01 -18.64 14.32
N THR A 126 -17.13 -17.84 14.94
CA THR A 126 -17.21 -16.37 14.86
C THR A 126 -16.84 -15.89 13.46
N GLY A 127 -15.76 -16.41 12.87
CA GLY A 127 -15.41 -16.14 11.47
C GLY A 127 -16.52 -16.60 10.51
N ALA A 128 -17.10 -17.78 10.75
CA ALA A 128 -18.19 -18.29 9.92
C ALA A 128 -19.44 -17.37 9.93
N ARG A 129 -19.77 -16.76 11.07
CA ARG A 129 -20.83 -15.75 11.15
C ARG A 129 -20.49 -14.47 10.38
N ARG A 130 -19.22 -14.03 10.40
CA ARG A 130 -18.75 -12.89 9.60
C ARG A 130 -18.91 -13.15 8.10
N LEU A 131 -18.60 -14.36 7.63
CA LEU A 131 -18.78 -14.72 6.22
C LEU A 131 -20.24 -14.72 5.77
N VAL A 132 -21.19 -15.07 6.66
CA VAL A 132 -22.63 -14.97 6.35
C VAL A 132 -23.03 -13.50 6.21
N ALA A 133 -22.62 -12.65 7.14
CA ALA A 133 -22.88 -11.20 7.05
C ALA A 133 -22.22 -10.58 5.80
N GLU A 134 -21.01 -11.02 5.44
CA GLU A 134 -20.34 -10.58 4.23
C GLU A 134 -21.08 -11.02 2.96
N HIS A 135 -21.62 -12.25 2.91
CA HIS A 135 -22.42 -12.72 1.79
C HIS A 135 -23.68 -11.86 1.56
N GLU A 136 -24.40 -11.53 2.62
CA GLU A 136 -25.57 -10.64 2.58
C GLU A 136 -25.18 -9.23 2.09
N ALA A 137 -24.05 -8.72 2.58
CA ALA A 137 -23.50 -7.43 2.16
C ALA A 137 -23.09 -7.42 0.69
N CYS A 138 -22.38 -8.45 0.23
CA CYS A 138 -22.03 -8.67 -1.17
C CYS A 138 -23.28 -8.69 -2.05
N THR A 139 -24.31 -9.43 -1.66
CA THR A 139 -25.58 -9.50 -2.39
C THR A 139 -26.22 -8.12 -2.52
N THR A 140 -26.28 -7.35 -1.42
CA THR A 140 -26.80 -5.96 -1.40
C THR A 140 -26.03 -5.03 -2.35
N ALA A 141 -24.72 -5.22 -2.45
CA ALA A 141 -23.82 -4.46 -3.32
C ALA A 141 -23.74 -4.99 -4.77
N GLY A 142 -24.46 -6.05 -5.11
CA GLY A 142 -24.50 -6.62 -6.46
C GLY A 142 -23.34 -7.58 -6.80
N LEU A 143 -22.72 -8.20 -5.79
CA LEU A 143 -21.74 -9.27 -5.96
C LEU A 143 -22.38 -10.64 -5.73
N ALA A 144 -22.33 -11.48 -6.76
CA ALA A 144 -22.82 -12.86 -6.71
C ALA A 144 -21.78 -13.77 -6.04
N THR A 145 -21.76 -13.77 -4.70
CA THR A 145 -20.90 -14.65 -3.92
C THR A 145 -21.61 -15.96 -3.55
N GLU A 146 -20.85 -17.03 -3.34
CA GLU A 146 -21.36 -18.36 -3.00
C GLU A 146 -20.87 -18.78 -1.61
N LEU A 147 -21.78 -19.07 -0.69
CA LEU A 147 -21.44 -19.66 0.60
C LEU A 147 -21.20 -21.17 0.44
N GLY A 148 -20.13 -21.67 1.04
CA GLY A 148 -19.78 -23.09 1.00
C GLY A 148 -19.21 -23.61 2.32
N ASN A 149 -18.91 -24.91 2.34
CA ASN A 149 -18.16 -25.58 3.40
C ASN A 149 -16.99 -26.38 2.76
N ALA A 150 -16.05 -26.84 3.59
CA ALA A 150 -14.96 -27.73 3.16
C ALA A 150 -14.18 -27.23 1.92
N ALA A 151 -13.41 -26.15 2.09
CA ALA A 151 -12.42 -25.77 1.08
C ALA A 151 -11.42 -26.92 0.85
N THR A 152 -10.82 -26.99 -0.33
CA THR A 152 -9.64 -27.82 -0.68
C THR A 152 -8.39 -27.48 0.13
N LEU A 153 -8.54 -26.73 1.23
CA LEU A 153 -7.46 -26.32 2.10
C LEU A 153 -7.06 -27.49 3.03
N PRO A 154 -5.75 -27.69 3.29
CA PRO A 154 -5.23 -28.81 4.07
C PRO A 154 -5.48 -28.70 5.59
N PHE A 155 -6.40 -27.82 6.00
CA PHE A 155 -6.70 -27.54 7.41
C PHE A 155 -8.21 -27.37 7.64
N PRO A 156 -8.69 -27.53 8.89
CA PRO A 156 -10.12 -27.45 9.18
C PRO A 156 -10.73 -26.08 8.83
N VAL A 157 -11.74 -26.09 7.96
CA VAL A 157 -12.51 -24.91 7.55
C VAL A 157 -13.98 -25.10 7.91
N ARG A 158 -14.55 -24.12 8.61
CA ARG A 158 -15.95 -24.09 9.03
C ARG A 158 -16.87 -23.59 7.93
N LYS A 159 -16.45 -22.55 7.20
CA LYS A 159 -17.24 -21.91 6.15
C LYS A 159 -16.35 -21.19 5.16
N THR A 160 -16.83 -21.06 3.93
CA THR A 160 -16.21 -20.27 2.86
C THR A 160 -17.22 -19.33 2.23
N LEU A 161 -16.72 -18.24 1.67
CA LEU A 161 -17.41 -17.35 0.76
C LEU A 161 -16.57 -17.24 -0.51
N ARG A 162 -17.16 -17.53 -1.67
CA ARG A 162 -16.45 -17.61 -2.94
C ARG A 162 -16.97 -16.55 -3.90
N LEU A 163 -16.07 -15.96 -4.68
CA LEU A 163 -16.37 -15.18 -5.87
C LEU A 163 -15.55 -15.71 -7.03
N LYS A 164 -16.24 -16.11 -8.11
CA LYS A 164 -15.62 -16.73 -9.29
C LYS A 164 -14.94 -15.71 -10.20
N ASP A 165 -14.08 -16.20 -11.08
CA ASP A 165 -13.51 -15.43 -12.20
C ASP A 165 -12.76 -14.16 -11.76
N GLN A 166 -12.01 -14.27 -10.66
CA GLN A 166 -11.07 -13.24 -10.24
C GLN A 166 -9.70 -13.52 -10.89
N ALA A 167 -8.70 -12.69 -10.62
CA ALA A 167 -7.40 -12.85 -11.26
C ALA A 167 -6.22 -12.63 -10.32
N GLN A 168 -5.10 -13.22 -10.71
CA GLN A 168 -3.80 -13.01 -10.09
C GLN A 168 -2.72 -12.90 -11.17
N PHE A 169 -1.68 -12.12 -10.91
CA PHE A 169 -0.63 -11.86 -11.90
C PHE A 169 0.70 -11.49 -11.24
N HIS A 170 1.76 -11.34 -12.05
CA HIS A 170 3.04 -10.77 -11.64
C HIS A 170 2.99 -9.23 -11.70
N PRO A 171 3.01 -8.51 -10.55
CA PRO A 171 2.67 -7.09 -10.54
C PRO A 171 3.68 -6.19 -11.26
N LEU A 172 4.95 -6.59 -11.37
CA LEU A 172 5.97 -5.78 -12.05
C LEU A 172 5.97 -6.00 -13.56
N GLU A 173 5.39 -7.09 -14.07
CA GLU A 173 5.17 -7.24 -15.52
C GLU A 173 4.09 -6.27 -15.99
N VAL A 174 3.03 -6.11 -15.20
CA VAL A 174 2.00 -5.08 -15.41
C VAL A 174 2.62 -3.68 -15.38
N LEU A 175 3.46 -3.35 -14.38
CA LEU A 175 4.10 -2.04 -14.34
C LEU A 175 5.05 -1.82 -15.52
N ALA A 176 5.77 -2.85 -15.97
CA ALA A 176 6.65 -2.76 -17.13
C ALA A 176 5.85 -2.49 -18.42
N GLY A 177 4.73 -3.18 -18.61
CA GLY A 177 3.80 -2.88 -19.72
C GLY A 177 3.28 -1.45 -19.67
N LEU A 178 2.77 -1.02 -18.50
CA LEU A 178 2.25 0.34 -18.31
C LEU A 178 3.32 1.40 -18.60
N ALA A 179 4.53 1.21 -18.08
CA ALA A 179 5.64 2.12 -18.29
C ALA A 179 6.08 2.15 -19.77
N ALA A 180 6.14 0.99 -20.44
CA ALA A 180 6.50 0.90 -21.85
C ALA A 180 5.48 1.65 -22.73
N GLU A 181 4.19 1.46 -22.50
CA GLU A 181 3.16 2.16 -23.27
C GLU A 181 3.11 3.66 -22.94
N PHE A 182 3.27 4.03 -21.67
CA PHE A 182 3.35 5.42 -21.23
C PHE A 182 4.47 6.17 -21.96
N ARG A 183 5.66 5.57 -22.03
CA ARG A 183 6.81 6.12 -22.76
C ARG A 183 6.58 6.16 -24.28
N ARG A 184 5.89 5.17 -24.85
CA ARG A 184 5.48 5.18 -26.27
C ARG A 184 4.56 6.36 -26.61
N HIS A 185 3.78 6.84 -25.64
CA HIS A 185 2.97 8.06 -25.75
C HIS A 185 3.73 9.36 -25.41
N GLY A 186 5.05 9.32 -25.27
CA GLY A 186 5.89 10.49 -24.99
C GLY A 186 5.93 10.88 -23.51
N GLY A 187 5.42 10.03 -22.63
CA GLY A 187 5.55 10.20 -21.18
C GLY A 187 6.99 10.08 -20.70
N VAL A 188 7.33 10.81 -19.63
CA VAL A 188 8.68 10.80 -19.02
C VAL A 188 8.60 10.13 -17.65
N LEU A 189 9.28 9.00 -17.45
CA LEU A 189 9.33 8.28 -16.17
C LEU A 189 10.70 8.48 -15.53
N VAL A 190 10.78 9.14 -14.38
CA VAL A 190 12.05 9.46 -13.71
C VAL A 190 12.10 8.83 -12.32
N GLU A 191 13.05 7.92 -12.13
CA GLU A 191 13.39 7.30 -10.85
C GLU A 191 14.43 8.13 -10.08
N GLY A 192 14.56 7.88 -8.77
CA GLY A 192 15.50 8.59 -7.89
C GLY A 192 15.19 10.08 -7.65
N VAL A 193 14.02 10.58 -8.08
CA VAL A 193 13.61 11.98 -7.90
C VAL A 193 12.48 12.07 -6.88
N ARG A 194 12.82 12.59 -5.70
CA ARG A 194 11.87 12.77 -4.60
C ARG A 194 11.23 14.14 -4.66
N VAL A 195 9.91 14.16 -4.80
CA VAL A 195 9.11 15.36 -4.55
C VAL A 195 9.04 15.62 -3.05
N ARG A 196 9.39 16.84 -2.65
CA ARG A 196 9.45 17.28 -1.25
C ARG A 196 8.29 18.16 -0.83
N GLY A 197 7.60 18.76 -1.80
CA GLY A 197 6.43 19.59 -1.57
C GLY A 197 5.92 20.21 -2.85
N VAL A 198 4.75 20.84 -2.75
CA VAL A 198 4.13 21.59 -3.84
C VAL A 198 3.91 23.03 -3.38
N VAL A 199 4.62 23.95 -4.01
CA VAL A 199 4.59 25.38 -3.72
C VAL A 199 3.60 26.03 -4.68
N LYS A 200 2.77 26.92 -4.15
CA LYS A 200 1.90 27.74 -5.00
C LYS A 200 2.80 28.79 -5.66
N SER A 201 2.78 28.84 -6.99
CA SER A 201 3.43 29.90 -7.73
C SER A 201 2.43 31.05 -8.00
N ASP A 202 2.92 32.20 -8.44
CA ASP A 202 2.07 33.30 -8.93
C ASP A 202 1.43 32.99 -10.32
N SER A 203 1.80 31.86 -10.93
CA SER A 203 1.24 31.33 -12.18
C SER A 203 0.04 30.40 -11.89
N PRO A 204 -0.87 30.16 -12.87
CA PRO A 204 -1.85 29.08 -12.79
C PRO A 204 -1.22 27.69 -12.57
N ASP A 205 0.06 27.52 -12.90
CA ASP A 205 0.78 26.27 -12.67
C ASP A 205 1.27 26.12 -11.22
N VAL A 206 1.35 24.88 -10.75
CA VAL A 206 1.97 24.54 -9.46
C VAL A 206 3.43 24.16 -9.65
N GLU A 207 4.28 24.57 -8.70
CA GLU A 207 5.69 24.22 -8.70
C GLU A 207 5.94 23.09 -7.69
N LEU A 208 6.56 22.00 -8.13
CA LEU A 208 7.00 20.90 -7.29
C LEU A 208 8.46 21.11 -6.92
N ALA A 209 8.75 21.16 -5.62
CA ALA A 209 10.12 21.13 -5.13
C ALA A 209 10.62 19.68 -5.12
N THR A 210 11.69 19.37 -5.85
CA THR A 210 12.24 18.00 -5.93
C THR A 210 13.72 17.93 -5.52
N SER A 211 14.24 16.71 -5.34
CA SER A 211 15.68 16.49 -5.13
C SER A 211 16.56 16.80 -6.34
N ALA A 212 15.97 16.94 -7.54
CA ALA A 212 16.66 17.22 -8.79
C ALA A 212 16.37 18.63 -9.35
N GLY A 213 15.86 19.54 -8.50
CA GLY A 213 15.43 20.88 -8.91
C GLY A 213 13.92 21.03 -9.04
N PRO A 214 13.40 22.24 -9.27
CA PRO A 214 11.97 22.48 -9.40
C PRO A 214 11.42 21.94 -10.73
N VAL A 215 10.16 21.47 -10.70
CA VAL A 215 9.37 21.07 -11.88
C VAL A 215 8.03 21.79 -11.83
N THR A 216 7.53 22.27 -12.96
CA THR A 216 6.22 22.94 -13.01
C THR A 216 5.18 22.09 -13.73
N ALA A 217 3.94 22.14 -13.25
CA ALA A 217 2.82 21.48 -13.91
C ALA A 217 1.48 22.17 -13.66
N SER A 218 0.55 22.03 -14.60
CA SER A 218 -0.82 22.52 -14.42
C SER A 218 -1.66 21.62 -13.50
N ASN A 219 -1.36 20.32 -13.47
CA ASN A 219 -1.99 19.35 -12.56
C ASN A 219 -0.93 18.48 -11.87
N VAL A 220 -1.17 18.14 -10.60
CA VAL A 220 -0.33 17.22 -9.82
C VAL A 220 -1.17 16.11 -9.22
N VAL A 221 -0.77 14.87 -9.44
CA VAL A 221 -1.40 13.69 -8.83
C VAL A 221 -0.46 13.08 -7.80
N LEU A 222 -0.88 13.03 -6.53
CA LEU A 222 -0.15 12.39 -5.45
C LEU A 222 -0.58 10.91 -5.35
N ALA A 223 0.22 10.01 -5.93
CA ALA A 223 0.01 8.56 -5.92
C ALA A 223 1.04 7.87 -5.01
N THR A 224 1.30 8.46 -3.84
CA THR A 224 2.43 8.13 -2.94
C THR A 224 2.07 7.16 -1.81
N GLY A 225 0.96 6.42 -1.94
CA GLY A 225 0.40 5.58 -0.87
C GLY A 225 -0.37 6.42 0.15
N ILE A 226 0.29 7.39 0.79
CA ILE A 226 -0.31 8.49 1.56
C ILE A 226 0.18 9.82 1.00
N PRO A 227 -0.68 10.86 0.85
CA PRO A 227 -0.24 12.15 0.35
C PRO A 227 0.90 12.75 1.19
N ILE A 228 1.95 13.22 0.52
CA ILE A 228 3.13 13.86 1.15
C ILE A 228 2.86 15.28 1.64
N LEU A 229 1.67 15.81 1.38
CA LEU A 229 1.26 17.14 1.81
C LEU A 229 0.38 16.99 3.04
N ASP A 230 0.63 17.82 4.06
CA ASP A 230 -0.25 17.94 5.23
C ASP A 230 -1.59 18.63 4.89
N ARG A 231 -1.70 19.17 3.66
CA ARG A 231 -2.94 19.74 3.12
C ARG A 231 -4.00 18.65 2.98
N GLY A 232 -5.24 18.97 3.36
CA GLY A 232 -6.36 18.03 3.32
C GLY A 232 -6.46 17.09 4.51
N GLY A 233 -5.51 17.11 5.45
CA GLY A 233 -5.64 16.36 6.71
C GLY A 233 -5.63 14.84 6.55
N TYR A 234 -5.10 14.30 5.44
CA TYR A 234 -5.08 12.86 5.17
C TYR A 234 -4.41 12.03 6.29
N PHE A 235 -3.37 12.58 6.92
CA PHE A 235 -2.70 11.96 8.07
C PHE A 235 -3.64 11.71 9.26
N ALA A 236 -4.74 12.46 9.37
CA ALA A 236 -5.72 12.36 10.45
C ALA A 236 -6.77 11.25 10.19
N VAL A 237 -6.96 10.84 8.93
CA VAL A 237 -8.02 9.91 8.50
C VAL A 237 -7.49 8.59 7.93
N LEU A 238 -6.16 8.42 7.90
CA LEU A 238 -5.49 7.23 7.40
C LEU A 238 -4.65 6.59 8.49
N GLN A 239 -4.82 5.28 8.68
CA GLN A 239 -4.00 4.49 9.59
C GLN A 239 -2.97 3.66 8.81
N PRO A 240 -1.66 3.81 9.09
CA PRO A 240 -0.62 3.03 8.44
C PRO A 240 -0.59 1.60 8.98
N MET A 241 -0.73 0.63 8.09
CA MET A 241 -0.74 -0.79 8.39
C MET A 241 0.40 -1.50 7.67
N ARG A 242 1.07 -2.41 8.38
CA ARG A 242 2.13 -3.26 7.84
C ARG A 242 1.69 -4.71 7.85
N SER A 243 2.02 -5.48 6.82
CA SER A 243 1.73 -6.92 6.74
C SER A 243 2.87 -7.64 6.03
N TYR A 244 3.04 -8.93 6.34
CA TYR A 244 4.17 -9.74 5.87
C TYR A 244 3.71 -10.81 4.89
N CYS A 245 4.62 -11.21 4.02
CA CYS A 245 4.46 -12.32 3.08
C CYS A 245 5.73 -13.16 3.04
N VAL A 246 5.57 -14.44 2.77
CA VAL A 246 6.64 -15.38 2.43
C VAL A 246 6.25 -16.10 1.14
N ALA A 247 7.22 -16.37 0.27
CA ALA A 247 7.03 -17.30 -0.86
C ALA A 247 7.85 -18.55 -0.59
N LEU A 248 7.22 -19.70 -0.75
CA LEU A 248 7.79 -21.01 -0.47
C LEU A 248 7.70 -21.91 -1.70
N THR A 249 8.74 -22.69 -1.96
CA THR A 249 8.61 -23.86 -2.83
C THR A 249 7.97 -24.99 -2.03
N VAL A 250 7.05 -25.72 -2.63
CA VAL A 250 6.30 -26.81 -1.99
C VAL A 250 6.23 -27.98 -2.97
N GLU A 251 6.53 -29.19 -2.50
CA GLU A 251 6.42 -30.44 -3.27
C GLU A 251 5.07 -31.14 -3.04
N ASP A 252 4.37 -30.79 -1.95
CA ASP A 252 3.00 -31.22 -1.63
C ASP A 252 1.96 -30.57 -2.55
N ASP A 253 0.74 -31.11 -2.57
CA ASP A 253 -0.40 -30.49 -3.26
C ASP A 253 -0.73 -29.12 -2.64
N VAL A 254 -0.69 -28.08 -3.47
CA VAL A 254 -1.01 -26.70 -3.08
C VAL A 254 -2.37 -26.28 -3.65
N PRO A 255 -3.23 -25.65 -2.84
CA PRO A 255 -4.52 -25.17 -3.32
C PRO A 255 -4.32 -23.98 -4.27
N GLU A 256 -5.04 -23.96 -5.39
CA GLU A 256 -4.75 -23.05 -6.52
C GLU A 256 -5.53 -21.73 -6.52
N ASP A 257 -6.64 -21.63 -5.78
CA ASP A 257 -7.42 -20.39 -5.69
C ASP A 257 -6.73 -19.34 -4.79
N MET A 258 -7.31 -18.14 -4.73
CA MET A 258 -6.85 -17.07 -3.85
C MET A 258 -7.61 -17.08 -2.52
N TYR A 259 -6.97 -17.52 -1.44
CA TYR A 259 -7.63 -17.68 -0.13
C TYR A 259 -7.31 -16.56 0.86
N LEU A 260 -8.28 -16.12 1.66
CA LEU A 260 -8.07 -15.17 2.76
C LEU A 260 -8.91 -15.53 3.98
N SER A 261 -8.29 -15.65 5.15
CA SER A 261 -9.02 -15.93 6.39
C SER A 261 -9.71 -14.69 6.93
N THR A 262 -10.91 -14.86 7.46
CA THR A 262 -11.62 -13.82 8.25
C THR A 262 -11.30 -13.85 9.75
N ASP A 263 -10.57 -14.88 10.18
CA ASP A 263 -10.09 -15.04 11.55
C ASP A 263 -8.76 -14.30 11.79
N SER A 264 -8.37 -14.24 13.07
CA SER A 264 -7.08 -13.73 13.52
C SER A 264 -6.29 -14.86 14.19
N PRO A 265 -4.98 -15.01 13.93
CA PRO A 265 -4.19 -14.19 13.00
C PRO A 265 -4.57 -14.45 11.54
N THR A 266 -4.59 -13.39 10.73
CA THR A 266 -4.97 -13.51 9.31
C THR A 266 -3.95 -14.34 8.54
N ARG A 267 -4.46 -15.16 7.62
CA ARG A 267 -3.71 -15.97 6.65
C ARG A 267 -4.30 -15.76 5.26
N SER A 268 -3.44 -15.38 4.33
CA SER A 268 -3.74 -15.28 2.90
C SER A 268 -2.89 -16.29 2.17
N LEU A 269 -3.47 -17.04 1.24
CA LEU A 269 -2.77 -17.97 0.37
C LEU A 269 -3.06 -17.62 -1.09
N ARG A 270 -2.06 -17.85 -1.95
CA ARG A 270 -2.21 -18.02 -3.40
C ARG A 270 -0.92 -18.60 -3.98
N THR A 271 -0.97 -19.09 -5.21
CA THR A 271 0.20 -19.56 -5.95
C THR A 271 0.79 -18.46 -6.83
N ALA A 272 2.01 -18.67 -7.33
CA ALA A 272 2.64 -17.81 -8.32
C ALA A 272 3.66 -18.60 -9.14
N LEU A 273 3.41 -18.75 -10.45
CA LEU A 273 4.39 -19.33 -11.37
C LEU A 273 5.34 -18.24 -11.85
N VAL A 274 6.62 -18.34 -11.47
CA VAL A 274 7.68 -17.40 -11.87
C VAL A 274 8.89 -18.20 -12.31
N ASP A 275 9.39 -17.93 -13.52
CA ASP A 275 10.55 -18.63 -14.12
C ASP A 275 10.45 -20.17 -14.05
N GLY A 276 9.24 -20.70 -14.29
CA GLY A 276 8.96 -22.14 -14.24
C GLY A 276 8.85 -22.73 -12.83
N THR A 277 9.04 -21.93 -11.78
CA THR A 277 8.88 -22.35 -10.39
C THR A 277 7.53 -21.90 -9.85
N ASN A 278 6.73 -22.84 -9.35
CA ASN A 278 5.47 -22.52 -8.69
C ASN A 278 5.71 -22.27 -7.19
N TYR A 279 5.45 -21.06 -6.74
CA TYR A 279 5.57 -20.66 -5.33
C TYR A 279 4.22 -20.63 -4.64
N LEU A 280 4.14 -21.17 -3.43
CA LEU A 280 3.07 -20.85 -2.49
C LEU A 280 3.40 -19.54 -1.77
N ILE A 281 2.53 -18.54 -1.90
CA ILE A 281 2.64 -17.28 -1.17
C ILE A 281 1.70 -17.31 0.02
N VAL A 282 2.27 -17.17 1.22
CA VAL A 282 1.53 -17.04 2.47
C VAL A 282 1.73 -15.63 3.02
N GLY A 283 0.62 -14.89 3.16
CA GLY A 283 0.59 -13.54 3.71
C GLY A 283 -0.19 -13.47 5.02
N GLY A 284 0.12 -12.50 5.88
CA GLY A 284 -0.62 -12.29 7.12
C GLY A 284 0.10 -11.46 8.16
N ASN A 285 -0.28 -11.67 9.42
CA ASN A 285 0.33 -11.06 10.61
C ASN A 285 0.39 -9.53 10.59
N GLY A 286 -0.64 -8.89 10.02
CA GLY A 286 -0.72 -7.44 9.92
C GLY A 286 -0.80 -6.73 11.27
N HIS A 287 -0.28 -5.50 11.34
CA HIS A 287 -0.34 -4.63 12.52
C HIS A 287 -0.16 -3.15 12.14
N LYS A 288 -0.46 -2.24 13.06
CA LYS A 288 -0.16 -0.82 12.88
C LYS A 288 1.36 -0.62 12.80
N VAL A 289 1.82 0.21 11.86
CA VAL A 289 3.26 0.49 11.67
C VAL A 289 3.85 1.02 12.97
N GLY A 290 5.02 0.52 13.37
CA GLY A 290 5.72 0.91 14.60
C GLY A 290 5.12 0.43 15.93
N HIS A 291 4.08 -0.41 15.90
CA HIS A 291 3.39 -0.93 17.09
C HIS A 291 3.72 -2.40 17.40
N SER A 292 4.75 -2.96 16.78
CA SER A 292 5.19 -4.33 17.05
C SER A 292 6.67 -4.36 17.42
N SER A 293 6.99 -4.95 18.56
CA SER A 293 8.35 -5.07 19.09
C SER A 293 9.13 -6.28 18.57
N ASN A 294 8.48 -7.20 17.86
CA ASN A 294 9.11 -8.42 17.34
C ASN A 294 8.51 -8.77 15.97
N THR A 295 8.88 -7.96 14.98
CA THR A 295 8.41 -8.10 13.60
C THR A 295 9.01 -9.32 12.92
N ARG A 296 10.22 -9.73 13.28
CA ARG A 296 10.84 -10.96 12.79
C ARG A 296 10.03 -12.20 13.15
N ALA A 297 9.56 -12.29 14.41
CA ALA A 297 8.70 -13.39 14.84
C ALA A 297 7.39 -13.48 14.03
N LYS A 298 6.88 -12.37 13.49
CA LYS A 298 5.70 -12.39 12.60
C LYS A 298 6.00 -13.04 11.25
N VAL A 299 7.18 -12.83 10.68
CA VAL A 299 7.61 -13.48 9.43
C VAL A 299 7.87 -14.97 9.67
N ASP A 300 8.55 -15.29 10.77
CA ASP A 300 8.87 -16.68 11.12
C ASP A 300 7.60 -17.47 11.48
N ASP A 301 6.59 -16.83 12.05
CA ASP A 301 5.27 -17.42 12.28
C ASP A 301 4.55 -17.80 10.97
N LEU A 302 4.63 -16.99 9.91
CA LEU A 302 4.09 -17.38 8.60
C LEU A 302 4.82 -18.60 8.03
N THR A 303 6.13 -18.67 8.23
CA THR A 303 6.96 -19.79 7.75
C THR A 303 6.60 -21.07 8.50
N ARG A 304 6.54 -21.01 9.83
CA ARG A 304 6.15 -22.13 10.69
C ARG A 304 4.73 -22.62 10.38
N TRP A 305 3.79 -21.69 10.24
CA TRP A 305 2.41 -22.03 9.88
C TRP A 305 2.33 -22.72 8.52
N ALA A 306 3.08 -22.25 7.51
CA ALA A 306 3.12 -22.91 6.21
C ALA A 306 3.68 -24.33 6.33
N GLN A 307 4.75 -24.53 7.09
CA GLN A 307 5.39 -25.85 7.29
C GLN A 307 4.52 -26.83 8.11
N GLU A 308 3.59 -26.34 8.92
CA GLU A 308 2.63 -27.17 9.64
C GLU A 308 1.65 -27.87 8.67
N TYR A 309 1.21 -27.19 7.63
CA TYR A 309 0.22 -27.70 6.67
C TYR A 309 0.80 -28.15 5.33
N PHE A 310 2.02 -27.72 5.02
CA PHE A 310 2.80 -28.09 3.83
C PHE A 310 4.21 -28.49 4.29
N PRO A 311 4.41 -29.74 4.76
CA PRO A 311 5.67 -30.15 5.41
C PRO A 311 6.92 -30.02 4.53
N THR A 312 6.76 -30.06 3.20
CA THR A 312 7.88 -29.87 2.25
C THR A 312 8.21 -28.40 2.00
N ALA A 313 7.46 -27.46 2.58
CA ALA A 313 7.59 -26.04 2.28
C ALA A 313 8.96 -25.47 2.71
N ARG A 314 9.65 -24.87 1.74
CA ARG A 314 10.94 -24.18 1.95
C ARG A 314 10.82 -22.72 1.55
N ARG A 315 11.06 -21.83 2.52
CA ARG A 315 11.00 -20.38 2.30
C ARG A 315 12.12 -19.94 1.35
N ALA A 316 11.74 -19.39 0.20
CA ALA A 316 12.65 -18.78 -0.76
C ALA A 316 12.69 -17.26 -0.63
N TYR A 317 11.56 -16.63 -0.29
CA TYR A 317 11.41 -15.19 -0.18
C TYR A 317 10.64 -14.79 1.07
N ALA A 318 10.88 -13.56 1.54
CA ALA A 318 10.14 -12.94 2.63
C ALA A 318 10.16 -11.43 2.44
N TRP A 319 8.99 -10.79 2.49
CA TRP A 319 8.84 -9.35 2.34
C TRP A 319 7.64 -8.83 3.13
N SER A 320 7.41 -7.54 3.02
CA SER A 320 6.32 -6.85 3.70
C SER A 320 5.87 -5.66 2.89
N ALA A 321 4.58 -5.35 2.97
CA ALA A 321 4.00 -4.15 2.39
C ALA A 321 3.41 -3.25 3.48
N GLN A 322 3.42 -1.95 3.19
CA GLN A 322 2.65 -0.96 3.91
C GLN A 322 1.40 -0.60 3.09
N ASP A 323 0.29 -0.43 3.78
CA ASP A 323 -0.95 0.08 3.22
C ASP A 323 -1.63 1.01 4.23
N TYR A 324 -2.62 1.79 3.79
CA TYR A 324 -3.32 2.76 4.62
C TYR A 324 -4.79 2.41 4.72
N THR A 325 -5.27 2.16 5.93
CA THR A 325 -6.69 1.95 6.21
C THR A 325 -7.38 3.31 6.38
N PRO A 326 -8.39 3.64 5.56
CA PRO A 326 -9.16 4.87 5.69
C PRO A 326 -10.19 4.77 6.82
N ALA A 327 -10.47 5.87 7.50
CA ALA A 327 -11.52 5.94 8.52
C ALA A 327 -12.89 5.59 7.92
N ALA A 328 -13.18 6.08 6.71
CA ALA A 328 -14.46 5.85 6.04
C ALA A 328 -14.59 4.45 5.39
N SER A 329 -13.65 3.53 5.58
CA SER A 329 -13.67 2.19 4.95
C SER A 329 -13.66 2.14 3.41
N VAL A 330 -13.64 3.29 2.74
CA VAL A 330 -13.49 3.46 1.28
C VAL A 330 -12.33 4.41 0.94
N PRO A 331 -11.72 4.28 -0.25
CA PRO A 331 -10.58 5.12 -0.64
C PRO A 331 -10.91 6.61 -0.73
N TYR A 332 -9.91 7.45 -0.48
CA TYR A 332 -10.00 8.88 -0.76
C TYR A 332 -9.34 9.18 -2.11
N VAL A 333 -10.12 9.66 -3.07
CA VAL A 333 -9.67 9.95 -4.44
C VAL A 333 -10.24 11.28 -4.90
N GLY A 334 -9.42 12.13 -5.52
CA GLY A 334 -9.87 13.40 -6.11
C GLY A 334 -9.02 14.58 -5.65
N LYS A 335 -9.59 15.79 -5.72
CA LYS A 335 -8.90 17.04 -5.40
C LYS A 335 -8.52 17.13 -3.92
N VAL A 336 -7.27 17.47 -3.67
CA VAL A 336 -6.75 17.76 -2.32
C VAL A 336 -7.35 19.08 -1.82
N PRO A 337 -8.02 19.10 -0.65
CA PRO A 337 -8.49 20.33 -0.03
C PRO A 337 -7.34 21.33 0.19
N ALA A 338 -7.60 22.62 -0.03
CA ALA A 338 -6.58 23.66 -0.07
C ALA A 338 -5.43 23.41 -1.09
N GLY A 339 -5.68 22.57 -2.09
CA GLY A 339 -4.77 22.28 -3.21
C GLY A 339 -4.96 23.19 -4.43
N GLY A 340 -5.74 24.26 -4.32
CA GLY A 340 -5.98 25.22 -5.40
C GLY A 340 -6.76 24.67 -6.60
N GLY A 341 -7.31 23.45 -6.51
CA GLY A 341 -8.02 22.78 -7.62
C GLY A 341 -7.10 22.05 -8.62
N HIS A 342 -5.78 22.11 -8.41
CA HIS A 342 -4.76 21.55 -9.31
C HIS A 342 -4.01 20.36 -8.73
N ILE A 343 -4.23 20.04 -7.45
CA ILE A 343 -3.58 18.92 -6.76
C ILE A 343 -4.63 17.86 -6.47
N TYR A 344 -4.33 16.64 -6.86
CA TYR A 344 -5.16 15.45 -6.70
C TYR A 344 -4.42 14.41 -5.86
N ALA A 345 -5.15 13.51 -5.23
CA ALA A 345 -4.61 12.38 -4.50
C ALA A 345 -5.46 11.14 -4.71
N ALA A 346 -4.84 9.97 -4.55
CA ALA A 346 -5.54 8.71 -4.41
C ALA A 346 -4.83 7.83 -3.36
N THR A 347 -5.57 7.42 -2.33
CA THR A 347 -5.02 6.79 -1.12
C THR A 347 -6.09 5.98 -0.38
N GLY A 348 -5.68 5.23 0.64
CA GLY A 348 -6.63 4.54 1.53
C GLY A 348 -7.24 3.28 0.93
N TYR A 349 -6.49 2.50 0.14
CA TYR A 349 -7.03 1.31 -0.54
C TYR A 349 -7.29 0.12 0.38
N ASN A 350 -6.94 0.20 1.66
CA ASN A 350 -7.22 -0.82 2.67
C ASN A 350 -6.80 -2.24 2.23
N LYS A 351 -5.58 -2.35 1.70
CA LYS A 351 -4.88 -3.52 1.14
C LYS A 351 -5.36 -3.97 -0.25
N TRP A 352 -6.47 -3.43 -0.74
CA TRP A 352 -7.09 -3.82 -2.01
C TRP A 352 -6.72 -2.89 -3.16
N GLY A 353 -5.43 -2.55 -3.24
CA GLY A 353 -4.90 -1.63 -4.23
C GLY A 353 -4.93 -2.14 -5.66
N MET A 354 -4.95 -3.46 -5.93
CA MET A 354 -4.91 -3.97 -7.31
C MET A 354 -6.13 -3.56 -8.14
N THR A 355 -7.32 -3.55 -7.55
CA THR A 355 -8.56 -3.08 -8.19
C THR A 355 -8.78 -1.59 -7.95
N ASN A 356 -8.64 -1.12 -6.71
CA ASN A 356 -8.90 0.27 -6.36
C ASN A 356 -7.92 1.25 -7.01
N ALA A 357 -6.66 0.87 -7.26
CA ALA A 357 -5.70 1.77 -7.90
C ALA A 357 -6.13 2.13 -9.32
N VAL A 358 -6.60 1.15 -10.10
CA VAL A 358 -7.03 1.36 -11.49
C VAL A 358 -8.35 2.12 -11.52
N ALA A 359 -9.29 1.78 -10.63
CA ALA A 359 -10.53 2.55 -10.46
C ALA A 359 -10.22 4.03 -10.15
N ALA A 360 -9.37 4.29 -9.14
CA ALA A 360 -8.95 5.64 -8.79
C ALA A 360 -8.29 6.37 -9.97
N SER A 361 -7.43 5.69 -10.74
CA SER A 361 -6.81 6.26 -11.94
C SER A 361 -7.82 6.64 -13.01
N LEU A 362 -8.84 5.80 -13.26
CA LEU A 362 -9.92 6.12 -14.20
C LEU A 362 -10.71 7.35 -13.77
N ALA A 363 -11.04 7.44 -12.47
CA ALA A 363 -11.74 8.60 -11.91
C ALA A 363 -10.91 9.88 -11.99
N LEU A 364 -9.62 9.82 -11.62
CA LEU A 364 -8.71 10.97 -11.66
C LEU A 364 -8.45 11.46 -13.08
N ALA A 365 -8.14 10.54 -14.00
CA ALA A 365 -7.93 10.91 -15.40
C ALA A 365 -9.21 11.47 -16.01
N GLY A 366 -10.37 10.87 -15.70
CA GLY A 366 -11.68 11.39 -16.08
C GLY A 366 -11.89 12.83 -15.62
N GLU A 367 -11.70 13.13 -14.32
CA GLU A 367 -11.88 14.48 -13.80
C GLU A 367 -10.88 15.49 -14.40
N ILE A 368 -9.61 15.12 -14.55
CA ILE A 368 -8.56 16.01 -15.13
C ILE A 368 -8.85 16.32 -16.60
N LEU A 369 -9.37 15.35 -17.36
CA LEU A 369 -9.71 15.50 -18.78
C LEU A 369 -11.11 16.09 -19.01
N GLY A 370 -11.84 16.45 -17.94
CA GLY A 370 -13.18 17.04 -18.02
C GLY A 370 -14.32 16.04 -18.27
N GLY A 371 -14.05 14.75 -18.14
CA GLY A 371 -15.04 13.67 -18.15
C GLY A 371 -15.66 13.40 -16.78
N ASN A 372 -16.54 12.40 -16.71
CA ASN A 372 -17.17 11.95 -15.47
C ASN A 372 -17.38 10.43 -15.48
N MET A 373 -17.17 9.81 -14.31
CA MET A 373 -17.55 8.43 -14.00
C MET A 373 -18.67 8.48 -12.95
N PRO A 374 -19.93 8.09 -13.28
CA PRO A 374 -21.05 8.23 -12.33
C PRO A 374 -20.83 7.54 -10.99
N TRP A 375 -20.20 6.35 -10.99
CA TRP A 375 -19.87 5.64 -9.75
C TRP A 375 -18.81 6.39 -8.91
N ALA A 376 -17.94 7.18 -9.53
CA ALA A 376 -16.92 7.95 -8.83
C ALA A 376 -17.52 9.16 -8.12
N ASP A 377 -18.57 9.78 -8.68
CA ASP A 377 -19.30 10.86 -8.01
C ASP A 377 -19.96 10.35 -6.71
N THR A 378 -20.61 9.19 -6.77
CA THR A 378 -21.21 8.55 -5.57
C THR A 378 -20.15 8.07 -4.58
N LEU A 379 -19.01 7.56 -5.05
CA LEU A 379 -18.00 6.95 -4.17
C LEU A 379 -17.06 7.99 -3.53
N TYR A 380 -16.59 8.98 -4.30
CA TYR A 380 -15.47 9.84 -3.90
C TYR A 380 -15.87 11.29 -3.61
N ARG A 381 -17.05 11.76 -4.04
CA ARG A 381 -17.54 13.11 -3.68
C ARG A 381 -18.41 13.12 -2.42
N THR A 382 -18.46 12.00 -1.70
CA THR A 382 -19.21 11.84 -0.45
C THR A 382 -18.69 12.79 0.62
N LYS A 383 -19.61 13.45 1.33
CA LYS A 383 -19.28 14.34 2.45
C LYS A 383 -18.94 13.51 3.68
N VAL A 384 -17.94 13.95 4.45
CA VAL A 384 -17.57 13.35 5.74
C VAL A 384 -18.82 13.24 6.62
N SER A 385 -19.18 12.02 7.02
CA SER A 385 -20.32 11.78 7.91
C SER A 385 -19.96 12.09 9.38
N PRO A 386 -20.95 12.29 10.28
CA PRO A 386 -20.68 12.41 11.70
C PRO A 386 -19.97 11.18 12.30
N ALA A 387 -20.25 9.99 11.78
CA ALA A 387 -19.57 8.76 12.20
C ALA A 387 -18.08 8.77 11.80
N ASP A 388 -17.77 9.20 10.57
CA ASP A 388 -16.40 9.35 10.10
C ASP A 388 -15.65 10.40 10.93
N ALA A 389 -16.30 11.50 11.31
CA ALA A 389 -15.72 12.53 12.16
C ALA A 389 -15.40 12.00 13.58
N LEU A 390 -16.28 11.18 14.17
CA LEU A 390 -16.04 10.56 15.47
C LEU A 390 -14.87 9.57 15.41
N GLN A 391 -14.84 8.70 14.41
CA GLN A 391 -13.75 7.73 14.22
C GLN A 391 -12.42 8.44 13.95
N THR A 392 -12.44 9.52 13.17
CA THR A 392 -11.29 10.42 12.97
C THR A 392 -10.83 10.97 14.32
N ALA A 393 -11.74 11.50 15.15
CA ALA A 393 -11.38 12.03 16.47
C ALA A 393 -10.75 10.96 17.38
N GLN A 394 -11.30 9.74 17.39
CA GLN A 394 -10.74 8.61 18.14
C GLN A 394 -9.34 8.22 17.64
N ALA A 395 -9.15 8.12 16.33
CA ALA A 395 -7.86 7.81 15.72
C ALA A 395 -6.80 8.88 16.08
N ASN A 396 -7.18 10.16 16.03
CA ASN A 396 -6.28 11.27 16.39
C ASN A 396 -6.00 11.34 17.89
N ALA A 397 -6.96 10.97 18.75
CA ALA A 397 -6.70 10.85 20.19
C ALA A 397 -5.65 9.77 20.49
N VAL A 398 -5.71 8.63 19.79
CA VAL A 398 -4.68 7.59 19.88
C VAL A 398 -3.34 8.14 19.39
N VAL A 399 -3.27 8.85 18.27
CA VAL A 399 -2.03 9.50 17.78
C VAL A 399 -1.46 10.49 18.81
N GLY A 400 -2.31 11.32 19.42
CA GLY A 400 -1.89 12.27 20.46
C GLY A 400 -1.37 11.57 21.72
N MET A 401 -2.04 10.50 22.15
CA MET A 401 -1.57 9.66 23.26
C MET A 401 -0.21 9.02 22.93
N GLU A 402 -0.05 8.46 21.72
CA GLU A 402 1.20 7.86 21.24
C GLU A 402 2.36 8.86 21.18
N LEU A 403 2.10 10.10 20.79
CA LEU A 403 3.12 11.14 20.82
C LEU A 403 3.61 11.34 22.27
N VAL A 404 2.70 11.50 23.23
CA VAL A 404 3.05 11.72 24.64
C VAL A 404 3.77 10.50 25.24
N THR A 405 3.22 9.30 25.09
CA THR A 405 3.81 8.07 25.64
C THR A 405 5.14 7.73 24.98
N GLY A 406 5.27 7.98 23.67
CA GLY A 406 6.50 7.82 22.91
C GLY A 406 7.62 8.72 23.44
N TRP A 407 7.34 10.01 23.66
CA TRP A 407 8.32 10.94 24.23
C TRP A 407 8.71 10.57 25.68
N LEU A 408 7.75 10.19 26.52
CA LEU A 408 8.03 9.74 27.88
C LEU A 408 8.93 8.49 27.90
N SER A 409 8.59 7.48 27.11
CA SER A 409 9.34 6.22 27.04
C SER A 409 10.72 6.37 26.40
N GLY A 410 10.83 7.16 25.32
CA GLY A 410 12.09 7.47 24.65
C GLY A 410 13.06 8.27 25.53
N LEU A 411 12.54 9.04 26.49
CA LEU A 411 13.34 9.75 27.49
C LEU A 411 13.59 8.93 28.77
N ALA A 412 12.81 7.89 29.06
CA ALA A 412 12.97 7.11 30.27
C ALA A 412 14.18 6.15 30.23
N LYS A 413 14.51 5.60 29.06
CA LYS A 413 15.54 4.56 28.93
C LYS A 413 16.93 5.17 28.73
N SER A 414 17.78 5.12 29.74
CA SER A 414 19.23 5.29 29.58
C SER A 414 19.87 3.95 29.25
N GLY A 415 20.89 3.94 28.39
CA GLY A 415 21.61 2.70 28.10
C GLY A 415 22.81 2.95 27.21
N THR A 416 23.95 2.39 27.59
CA THR A 416 25.21 2.49 26.85
C THR A 416 25.59 1.20 26.14
N SER A 417 24.86 0.09 26.35
CA SER A 417 25.18 -1.17 25.69
C SER A 417 24.89 -1.12 24.20
N THR A 418 25.78 -1.68 23.42
CA THR A 418 25.65 -1.77 21.97
C THR A 418 24.62 -2.86 21.63
N PRO A 419 23.60 -2.57 20.81
CA PRO A 419 22.65 -3.58 20.34
C PRO A 419 23.37 -4.71 19.58
N GLY A 420 22.84 -5.93 19.65
CA GLY A 420 23.31 -7.04 18.83
C GLY A 420 23.03 -6.82 17.34
N GLU A 421 23.62 -7.65 16.48
CA GLU A 421 23.39 -7.60 15.03
C GLU A 421 21.90 -7.75 14.69
N GLY A 422 21.36 -6.81 13.91
CA GLY A 422 19.94 -6.73 13.56
C GLY A 422 19.03 -6.15 14.65
N GLU A 423 19.56 -5.81 15.82
CA GLU A 423 18.82 -5.20 16.92
C GLU A 423 18.93 -3.68 16.89
N GLY A 424 17.91 -3.03 17.44
CA GLY A 424 17.85 -1.58 17.57
C GLY A 424 16.89 -1.15 18.67
N ARG A 425 17.15 0.02 19.24
CA ARG A 425 16.33 0.59 20.30
C ARG A 425 16.51 2.10 20.38
N VAL A 426 15.52 2.76 20.99
CA VAL A 426 15.59 4.18 21.35
C VAL A 426 16.10 4.32 22.78
N ILE A 427 17.08 5.19 22.97
CA ILE A 427 17.65 5.57 24.27
C ILE A 427 17.60 7.10 24.43
N ARG A 428 17.73 7.57 25.67
CA ARG A 428 17.93 8.99 25.98
C ARG A 428 19.41 9.34 26.04
N GLU A 429 19.79 10.39 25.29
CA GLU A 429 21.05 11.10 25.48
C GLU A 429 20.78 12.60 25.72
N GLY A 430 21.11 13.07 26.92
CA GLY A 430 20.71 14.40 27.37
C GLY A 430 19.19 14.55 27.41
N ALA A 431 18.66 15.47 26.60
CA ALA A 431 17.22 15.72 26.42
C ALA A 431 16.68 15.16 25.09
N ARG A 432 17.45 14.35 24.37
CA ARG A 432 17.10 13.89 23.01
C ARG A 432 16.94 12.37 22.95
N PRO A 433 15.91 11.87 22.27
CA PRO A 433 15.78 10.45 21.94
C PRO A 433 16.68 10.09 20.76
N ILE A 434 17.58 9.13 20.97
CA ILE A 434 18.54 8.62 19.98
C ILE A 434 18.21 7.17 19.67
N GLY A 435 18.07 6.86 18.38
CA GLY A 435 17.95 5.50 17.89
C GLY A 435 19.34 4.92 17.68
N ILE A 436 19.64 3.80 18.32
CA ILE A 436 20.87 3.03 18.12
C ILE A 436 20.52 1.65 17.59
N CYS A 437 21.24 1.20 16.57
CA CYS A 437 21.08 -0.14 16.01
C CYS A 437 22.43 -0.65 15.45
N THR A 438 22.52 -1.96 15.25
CA THR A 438 23.67 -2.60 14.60
C THR A 438 23.17 -3.37 13.39
N VAL A 439 23.70 -3.06 12.21
CA VAL A 439 23.34 -3.71 10.94
C VAL A 439 24.60 -3.97 10.14
N ASP A 440 24.78 -5.21 9.69
CA ASP A 440 25.92 -5.69 8.92
C ASP A 440 27.26 -5.37 9.63
N GLY A 441 27.28 -5.52 10.95
CA GLY A 441 28.41 -5.21 11.82
C GLY A 441 28.67 -3.71 12.06
N VAL A 442 27.86 -2.82 11.46
CA VAL A 442 27.99 -1.37 11.58
C VAL A 442 26.96 -0.83 12.57
N GLN A 443 27.44 -0.06 13.55
CA GLN A 443 26.54 0.67 14.45
C GLN A 443 26.07 1.97 13.78
N HIS A 444 24.75 2.15 13.74
CA HIS A 444 24.11 3.38 13.29
C HIS A 444 23.46 4.13 14.44
N ARG A 445 23.48 5.46 14.34
CA ARG A 445 22.98 6.39 15.36
C ARG A 445 22.21 7.52 14.68
N VAL A 446 20.94 7.67 15.02
CA VAL A 446 20.02 8.63 14.40
C VAL A 446 19.20 9.37 15.46
N PHE A 447 18.73 10.58 15.15
CA PHE A 447 17.68 11.19 15.96
C PHE A 447 16.37 10.41 15.74
N ALA A 448 15.86 9.75 16.79
CA ALA A 448 14.68 8.88 16.70
C ALA A 448 13.36 9.67 16.73
N VAL A 449 13.31 10.79 16.01
CA VAL A 449 12.16 11.69 15.91
C VAL A 449 11.79 11.82 14.44
N CYS A 450 10.58 11.36 14.08
CA CYS A 450 10.08 11.49 12.72
C CYS A 450 10.05 12.97 12.27
N PRO A 451 10.61 13.33 11.10
CA PRO A 451 10.62 14.71 10.62
C PRO A 451 9.23 15.27 10.35
N HIS A 452 8.27 14.42 9.97
CA HIS A 452 6.86 14.75 9.66
C HIS A 452 6.15 15.39 10.87
N LEU A 453 5.67 14.59 11.82
CA LEU A 453 4.91 15.06 12.98
C LEU A 453 5.51 14.63 14.34
N LYS A 454 6.85 14.52 14.39
CA LYS A 454 7.67 14.37 15.61
C LYS A 454 7.35 13.14 16.48
N GLY A 455 6.77 12.11 15.89
CA GLY A 455 6.61 10.80 16.54
C GLY A 455 7.95 10.14 16.84
N ILE A 456 8.05 9.50 18.01
CA ILE A 456 9.23 8.73 18.39
C ILE A 456 9.24 7.41 17.63
N LEU A 457 10.36 7.12 16.98
CA LEU A 457 10.49 5.95 16.13
C LEU A 457 10.62 4.66 16.94
N SER A 458 10.29 3.54 16.30
CA SER A 458 10.44 2.20 16.83
C SER A 458 11.31 1.36 15.88
N TRP A 459 12.04 0.38 16.41
CA TRP A 459 12.86 -0.50 15.58
C TRP A 459 12.03 -1.67 15.03
N ASN A 460 12.11 -1.88 13.73
CA ASN A 460 11.56 -3.03 13.02
C ASN A 460 12.72 -3.97 12.69
N ASP A 461 12.79 -5.07 13.44
CA ASP A 461 13.88 -6.05 13.37
C ASP A 461 13.80 -6.98 12.16
N ALA A 462 12.65 -7.12 11.50
CA ALA A 462 12.51 -7.90 10.27
C ALA A 462 13.17 -7.19 9.07
N GLU A 463 13.04 -5.87 9.01
CA GLU A 463 13.52 -5.04 7.89
C GLU A 463 14.74 -4.21 8.22
N ARG A 464 15.12 -4.19 9.51
CA ARG A 464 16.21 -3.37 10.04
C ARG A 464 15.98 -1.89 9.74
N SER A 465 14.78 -1.42 10.07
CA SER A 465 14.30 -0.06 9.79
C SER A 465 13.77 0.64 11.04
N TRP A 466 13.71 1.97 10.99
CA TRP A 466 13.02 2.80 11.97
C TRP A 466 11.62 3.15 11.46
N ASP A 467 10.61 2.81 12.23
CA ASP A 467 9.20 2.96 11.86
C ASP A 467 8.51 3.96 12.78
N CYS A 468 7.86 4.98 12.19
CA CYS A 468 7.08 5.98 12.92
C CYS A 468 5.68 5.44 13.27
N PRO A 469 5.33 5.36 14.57
CA PRO A 469 4.05 4.80 15.03
C PRO A 469 2.83 5.69 14.77
N LEU A 470 3.04 6.94 14.33
CA LEU A 470 1.97 7.91 14.10
C LEU A 470 1.37 7.73 12.69
N HIS A 471 2.16 8.04 11.65
CA HIS A 471 1.68 8.11 10.25
C HIS A 471 2.48 7.21 9.29
N GLY A 472 3.34 6.34 9.84
CA GLY A 472 3.98 5.28 9.06
C GLY A 472 5.13 5.73 8.16
N SER A 473 5.78 6.86 8.46
CA SER A 473 7.09 7.14 7.86
C SER A 473 8.11 6.10 8.30
N ARG A 474 8.94 5.64 7.37
CA ARG A 474 9.95 4.61 7.63
C ARG A 474 11.32 5.03 7.12
N PHE A 475 12.36 4.61 7.81
CA PHE A 475 13.74 5.00 7.53
C PHE A 475 14.68 3.78 7.63
N THR A 476 15.72 3.73 6.82
CA THR A 476 16.80 2.74 6.94
C THR A 476 17.52 2.88 8.28
N ALA A 477 18.37 1.90 8.61
CA ALA A 477 19.21 1.92 9.81
C ALA A 477 20.03 3.22 9.98
N ASP A 478 20.52 3.79 8.87
CA ASP A 478 21.30 5.04 8.83
C ASP A 478 20.44 6.32 8.78
N GLY A 479 19.12 6.19 8.69
CA GLY A 479 18.18 7.31 8.72
C GLY A 479 17.69 7.80 7.36
N THR A 480 18.11 7.19 6.25
CA THR A 480 17.58 7.49 4.91
C THR A 480 16.09 7.12 4.81
N LEU A 481 15.27 8.02 4.26
CA LEU A 481 13.82 7.82 4.13
C LEU A 481 13.47 6.70 3.14
N LEU A 482 12.63 5.76 3.58
CA LEU A 482 12.15 4.61 2.81
C LEU A 482 10.77 4.83 2.19
N GLU A 483 9.76 5.19 2.99
CA GLU A 483 8.36 5.38 2.58
C GLU A 483 7.57 6.19 3.64
N GLY A 484 6.36 6.62 3.29
CA GLY A 484 5.44 7.36 4.16
C GLY A 484 5.44 8.88 3.91
N PRO A 485 4.71 9.67 4.72
CA PRO A 485 4.43 11.07 4.36
C PRO A 485 5.61 12.02 4.60
N SER A 486 6.65 11.58 5.32
CA SER A 486 7.86 12.39 5.45
C SER A 486 8.56 12.53 4.10
N THR A 487 9.17 13.69 3.85
CA THR A 487 9.89 13.99 2.61
C THR A 487 11.39 14.21 2.80
N SER A 488 11.89 13.96 4.01
CA SER A 488 13.29 14.16 4.40
C SER A 488 13.81 12.98 5.22
N ASP A 489 15.11 12.76 5.16
CA ASP A 489 15.80 11.78 5.99
C ASP A 489 15.78 12.18 7.49
N LEU A 490 16.11 11.24 8.36
CA LEU A 490 16.40 11.54 9.76
C LEU A 490 17.68 12.37 9.85
N ALA A 491 17.71 13.29 10.81
CA ALA A 491 18.97 13.89 11.18
C ALA A 491 19.89 12.81 11.81
N THR A 492 21.16 12.80 11.40
CA THR A 492 22.19 11.92 11.96
C THR A 492 22.95 12.63 13.06
N THR A 493 23.32 11.91 14.13
CA THR A 493 24.26 12.44 15.13
C THR A 493 25.67 12.33 14.54
N ARG A 494 26.46 13.41 14.52
CA ARG A 494 27.90 13.30 14.20
C ARG A 494 28.55 12.36 15.22
N ARG A 495 29.43 11.47 14.72
CA ARG A 495 30.20 10.51 15.51
C ARG A 495 31.03 11.20 16.59
#